data_AF-A0A847CZI3-F1
#
_entry.id   AF-A0A847CZI3-F1
#
_cell.length_a   1.000
_cell.length_b   1.000
_cell.length_c   1.000
_cell.angle_alpha   90.00
_cell.angle_beta   90.00
_cell.angle_gamma   90.00
#
_symmetry.space_group_name_H-M   'P 1'
#
loop_
_entity.id
_entity.type
_entity.pdbx_description
1 polymer ?
#
loop_
_entity_poly.entity_id
_entity_poly.type
_entity_poly.pdbx_seq_one_letter_code
_entity_poly.pdbx_strand_id
1 'polypeptide(L)'
;MSKYEPLFNNTNKITNLVAEIGELVGRISYVEKKNINLRRENRLKTIHSSLAIENNTLSLNQVTAIIDGKRILGNPNEIKEVQNAYEVYEKMISLDPLKIEDLLLAH
;
A
#
# COMPACT_ATOMS: atom_id res chain seq x y z
N MET A 1 24.73 -25.27 -5.84
CA MET A 1 24.38 -24.33 -4.75
C MET A 1 23.03 -24.75 -4.21
N SER A 2 22.89 -24.98 -2.90
CA SER A 2 21.55 -25.29 -2.36
C SER A 2 20.65 -24.07 -2.53
N LYS A 3 19.43 -24.30 -3.00
CA LYS A 3 18.42 -23.24 -3.12
C LYS A 3 18.16 -22.67 -1.73
N TYR A 4 18.20 -21.35 -1.58
CA TYR A 4 17.83 -20.70 -0.31
C TYR A 4 16.35 -20.95 -0.05
N GLU A 5 16.03 -21.56 1.09
CA GLU A 5 14.67 -21.74 1.56
C GLU A 5 14.47 -20.88 2.81
N PRO A 6 13.53 -19.92 2.80
CA PRO A 6 13.17 -19.17 3.99
C PRO A 6 12.69 -20.12 5.09
N LEU A 7 13.11 -19.85 6.32
CA LEU A 7 12.67 -20.61 7.49
C LEU A 7 11.23 -20.23 7.85
N PHE A 8 10.27 -20.85 7.18
CA PHE A 8 8.85 -20.66 7.44
C PHE A 8 8.25 -21.94 8.02
N ASN A 9 7.73 -21.85 9.25
CA ASN A 9 7.05 -22.97 9.91
C ASN A 9 5.56 -22.67 10.03
N ASN A 10 4.74 -23.50 9.39
CA ASN A 10 3.29 -23.41 9.54
C ASN A 10 2.88 -23.77 10.98
N THR A 11 2.00 -22.95 11.55
CA THR A 11 1.41 -23.19 12.86
C THR A 11 -0.11 -23.19 12.74
N ASN A 12 -0.80 -23.84 13.69
CA ASN A 12 -2.26 -23.81 13.73
C ASN A 12 -2.82 -22.37 13.78
N LYS A 13 -2.08 -21.43 14.40
CA LYS A 13 -2.44 -20.01 14.41
C LYS A 13 -2.43 -19.40 13.01
N ILE A 14 -1.39 -19.68 12.21
CA ILE A 14 -1.32 -19.21 10.81
C ILE A 14 -2.50 -19.78 10.01
N THR A 15 -2.76 -21.08 10.12
CA THR A 15 -3.87 -21.73 9.40
C THR A 15 -5.22 -21.12 9.77
N ASN A 16 -5.46 -20.87 11.06
CA ASN A 16 -6.71 -20.26 11.52
C ASN A 16 -6.86 -18.82 11.01
N LEU A 17 -5.79 -18.02 11.03
CA LEU A 17 -5.81 -16.66 10.49
C LEU A 17 -6.06 -16.65 8.98
N VAL A 18 -5.45 -17.58 8.21
CA VAL A 18 -5.71 -17.71 6.78
C VAL A 18 -7.18 -18.03 6.51
N ALA A 19 -7.78 -18.94 7.28
CA ALA A 19 -9.20 -19.29 7.15
C ALA A 19 -10.11 -18.09 7.46
N GLU A 20 -9.85 -17.36 8.55
CA GLU A 20 -10.61 -16.18 8.96
C GLU A 20 -10.51 -15.05 7.92
N ILE A 21 -9.29 -14.75 7.45
CA ILE A 21 -9.06 -13.76 6.39
C ILE A 21 -9.80 -14.16 5.12
N GLY A 22 -9.76 -15.44 4.72
CA GLY A 22 -10.46 -15.94 3.55
C GLY A 22 -11.98 -15.77 3.64
N GLU A 23 -12.58 -16.04 4.80
CA GLU A 23 -14.01 -15.82 5.04
C GLU A 23 -14.37 -14.33 4.94
N LEU A 24 -13.58 -13.45 5.58
CA LEU A 24 -13.81 -12.00 5.54
C LEU A 24 -13.68 -11.43 4.12
N VAL A 25 -12.65 -11.85 3.36
CA VAL A 25 -12.47 -11.47 1.96
C VAL A 25 -13.67 -11.94 1.12
N GLY A 26 -14.16 -13.15 1.34
CA GLY A 26 -15.34 -13.69 0.67
C GLY A 26 -16.59 -12.83 0.91
N ARG A 27 -16.84 -12.42 2.16
CA ARG A 27 -17.95 -11.52 2.51
C ARG A 27 -17.83 -10.15 1.83
N ILE A 28 -16.64 -9.54 1.87
CA ILE A 28 -16.41 -8.20 1.28
C ILE A 28 -16.54 -8.23 -0.24
N SER A 29 -16.03 -9.28 -0.90
CA SER A 29 -16.06 -9.43 -2.36
C SER A 29 -17.47 -9.43 -2.96
N TYR A 30 -18.47 -9.84 -2.17
CA TYR A 30 -19.89 -9.78 -2.56
C TYR A 30 -20.46 -8.35 -2.50
N VAL A 31 -19.99 -7.53 -1.56
CA VAL A 31 -20.52 -6.20 -1.25
C VAL A 31 -19.86 -5.08 -2.09
N GLU A 32 -18.56 -5.18 -2.37
CA GLU A 32 -17.74 -4.01 -2.73
C GLU A 32 -17.64 -3.68 -4.24
N LYS A 33 -18.41 -4.33 -5.12
CA LYS A 33 -18.06 -4.43 -6.55
C LYS A 33 -17.88 -3.12 -7.36
N LYS A 34 -18.23 -1.90 -6.89
CA LYS A 34 -18.32 -0.72 -7.79
C LYS A 34 -18.01 0.68 -7.23
N ASN A 35 -17.33 0.90 -6.10
CA ASN A 35 -17.08 2.27 -5.63
C ASN A 35 -15.64 2.76 -5.86
N ILE A 36 -15.42 3.46 -6.99
CA ILE A 36 -14.12 4.05 -7.37
C ILE A 36 -13.62 5.05 -6.31
N ASN A 37 -14.52 5.80 -5.68
CA ASN A 37 -14.16 6.79 -4.66
C ASN A 37 -13.56 6.12 -3.41
N LEU A 38 -14.13 4.98 -2.98
CA LEU A 38 -13.60 4.22 -1.84
C LEU A 38 -12.19 3.68 -2.12
N ARG A 39 -11.90 3.27 -3.36
CA ARG A 39 -10.55 2.81 -3.73
C ARG A 39 -9.52 3.93 -3.61
N ARG A 40 -9.85 5.12 -4.12
CA ARG A 40 -8.98 6.29 -4.00
C ARG A 40 -8.76 6.69 -2.54
N GLU A 41 -9.83 6.72 -1.75
CA GLU A 41 -9.74 7.07 -0.32
C GLU A 41 -8.89 6.05 0.47
N ASN A 42 -9.12 4.76 0.24
CA ASN A 42 -8.32 3.70 0.86
C ASN A 42 -6.85 3.80 0.45
N ARG A 43 -6.56 4.16 -0.81
CA ARG A 43 -5.19 4.38 -1.27
C ARG A 43 -4.50 5.53 -0.52
N LEU A 44 -5.18 6.67 -0.37
CA LEU A 44 -4.65 7.81 0.38
C LEU A 44 -4.37 7.45 1.84
N LYS A 45 -5.25 6.66 2.47
CA LYS A 45 -5.04 6.12 3.82
C LYS A 45 -3.82 5.20 3.87
N THR A 46 -3.66 4.29 2.91
CA THR A 46 -2.48 3.42 2.82
C THR A 46 -1.18 4.22 2.72
N ILE A 47 -1.13 5.20 1.80
CA ILE A 47 0.07 6.04 1.62
C ILE A 47 0.40 6.80 2.91
N HIS A 48 -0.59 7.44 3.52
CA HIS A 48 -0.41 8.16 4.78
C HIS A 48 0.10 7.23 5.90
N SER A 49 -0.52 6.06 6.08
CA SER A 49 -0.11 5.12 7.11
C SER A 49 1.29 4.55 6.89
N SER A 50 1.68 4.26 5.64
CA SER A 50 3.03 3.78 5.33
C SER A 50 4.09 4.85 5.61
N LEU A 51 3.87 6.09 5.18
CA LEU A 51 4.83 7.18 5.38
C LEU A 51 4.92 7.62 6.84
N ALA A 52 3.81 7.57 7.59
CA ALA A 52 3.82 7.89 9.02
C ALA A 52 4.70 6.92 9.84
N ILE A 53 4.83 5.65 9.43
CA ILE A 53 5.76 4.69 10.05
C ILE A 53 7.21 5.12 9.84
N GLU A 54 7.51 5.73 8.69
CA GLU A 54 8.82 6.28 8.34
C GLU A 54 9.05 7.72 8.85
N ASN A 55 8.26 8.15 9.84
CA ASN A 55 8.30 9.47 10.48
C ASN A 55 7.93 10.65 9.58
N ASN A 56 7.19 10.43 8.49
CA ASN A 56 6.57 11.53 7.76
C ASN A 56 5.46 12.17 8.62
N THR A 57 5.51 13.49 8.76
CA THR A 57 4.65 14.25 9.69
C THR A 57 3.37 14.79 9.07
N LEU A 58 3.17 14.60 7.75
CA LEU A 58 2.00 15.10 7.05
C LEU A 58 0.73 14.36 7.45
N SER A 59 -0.31 15.11 7.81
CA SER A 59 -1.62 14.54 8.11
C SER A 59 -2.30 13.96 6.85
N LEU A 60 -3.27 13.07 7.04
CA LEU A 60 -4.09 12.53 5.95
C LEU A 60 -4.74 13.62 5.08
N ASN A 61 -5.14 14.74 5.69
CA ASN A 61 -5.70 15.89 4.97
C ASN A 61 -4.65 16.57 4.08
N GLN A 62 -3.40 16.72 4.56
CA GLN A 62 -2.31 17.25 3.76
C GLN A 62 -1.91 16.28 2.64
N VAL A 63 -1.81 14.97 2.92
CA VAL A 63 -1.59 13.93 1.90
C VAL A 63 -2.65 14.03 0.80
N THR A 64 -3.93 14.11 1.18
CA THR A 64 -5.05 14.26 0.23
C THR A 64 -4.92 15.55 -0.59
N ALA A 65 -4.57 16.67 0.06
CA ALA A 65 -4.40 17.95 -0.61
C ALA A 65 -3.23 17.94 -1.62
N ILE A 66 -2.12 17.26 -1.32
CA ILE A 66 -0.99 17.08 -2.24
C ILE A 66 -1.45 16.35 -3.51
N ILE A 67 -2.16 15.24 -3.35
CA ILE A 67 -2.64 14.43 -4.48
C ILE A 67 -3.73 15.14 -5.28
N ASP A 68 -4.54 15.98 -4.63
CA ASP A 68 -5.50 16.87 -5.30
C ASP A 68 -4.82 18.05 -6.05
N GLY A 69 -3.50 18.20 -5.97
CA GLY A 69 -2.75 19.30 -6.59
C GLY A 69 -2.90 20.65 -5.87
N LYS A 70 -3.37 20.65 -4.62
CA LYS A 70 -3.52 21.87 -3.80
C LYS A 70 -2.18 22.28 -3.21
N ARG A 71 -2.01 23.59 -3.00
CA ARG A 71 -0.85 24.12 -2.27
C ARG A 71 -0.97 23.81 -0.79
N ILE A 72 0.11 23.32 -0.19
CA ILE A 72 0.23 23.08 1.23
C ILE A 72 1.57 23.60 1.76
N LEU A 73 1.60 23.90 3.05
CA LEU A 73 2.84 24.15 3.79
C LEU A 73 3.32 22.82 4.38
N GLY A 74 4.59 22.50 4.18
CA GLY A 74 5.22 21.26 4.64
C GLY A 74 6.67 21.16 4.19
N ASN A 75 7.40 20.19 4.73
CA ASN A 75 8.76 19.90 4.29
C ASN A 75 8.75 19.45 2.82
N PRO A 76 9.50 20.08 1.89
CA PRO A 76 9.52 19.68 0.49
C PRO A 76 9.85 18.18 0.27
N ASN A 77 10.67 17.59 1.13
CA ASN A 77 11.03 16.17 1.03
C ASN A 77 9.83 15.27 1.35
N GLU A 78 9.12 15.54 2.44
CA GLU A 78 7.91 14.78 2.82
C GLU A 78 6.81 14.90 1.77
N ILE A 79 6.67 16.07 1.15
CA ILE A 79 5.73 16.29 0.03
C ILE A 79 6.12 15.41 -1.16
N LYS A 80 7.43 15.35 -1.47
CA LYS A 80 7.94 14.55 -2.58
C LYS A 80 7.78 13.06 -2.31
N GLU A 81 7.95 12.60 -1.07
CA GLU A 81 7.67 11.22 -0.66
C GLU A 81 6.21 10.84 -0.91
N VAL A 82 5.26 11.71 -0.54
CA VAL A 82 3.83 11.47 -0.79
C VAL A 82 3.55 11.33 -2.30
N GLN A 83 4.12 12.22 -3.12
CA GLN A 83 3.94 12.19 -4.57
C GLN A 83 4.53 10.91 -5.18
N ASN A 84 5.75 10.55 -4.79
CA ASN A 84 6.43 9.35 -5.27
C ASN A 84 5.68 8.08 -4.85
N ALA A 85 5.27 7.99 -3.58
CA ALA A 85 4.48 6.86 -3.08
C ALA A 85 3.19 6.71 -3.88
N TYR A 86 2.46 7.81 -4.12
CA TYR A 86 1.25 7.78 -4.93
C TYR A 86 1.51 7.25 -6.35
N GLU A 87 2.57 7.73 -7.01
CA GLU A 87 2.93 7.28 -8.35
C GLU A 87 3.25 5.78 -8.41
N VAL A 88 4.00 5.26 -7.43
CA VAL A 88 4.35 3.84 -7.34
C VAL A 88 3.09 2.98 -7.10
N TYR A 89 2.22 3.40 -6.18
CA TYR A 89 0.99 2.67 -5.88
C TYR A 89 -0.01 2.63 -7.05
N GLU A 90 -0.03 3.63 -7.93
CA GLU A 90 -0.82 3.62 -9.17
C GLU A 90 -0.28 2.59 -10.17
N LYS A 91 1.05 2.40 -10.22
CA LYS A 91 1.69 1.42 -11.09
C LYS A 91 1.70 0.00 -10.52
N MET A 92 1.50 -0.17 -9.21
CA MET A 92 1.69 -1.43 -8.47
C MET A 92 1.03 -2.67 -9.11
N ILE A 93 -0.19 -2.53 -9.68
CA ILE A 93 -0.91 -3.68 -10.30
C ILE A 93 -0.22 -4.14 -11.59
N SER A 94 0.56 -3.27 -12.25
CA SER A 94 1.28 -3.57 -13.49
C SER A 94 2.70 -4.11 -13.26
N LEU A 95 3.19 -4.10 -12.02
CA LEU A 95 4.54 -4.55 -11.68
C LEU A 95 4.53 -6.05 -11.33
N ASP A 96 5.54 -6.77 -11.81
CA ASP A 96 5.77 -8.16 -11.43
C ASP A 96 6.63 -8.22 -10.15
N PRO A 97 6.09 -8.72 -9.02
CA PRO A 97 6.82 -8.80 -7.76
C PRO A 97 8.00 -9.79 -7.80
N LEU A 98 8.10 -10.64 -8.83
CA LEU A 98 9.19 -11.60 -8.99
C LEU A 98 10.30 -11.09 -9.93
N LYS A 99 10.15 -9.88 -10.48
CA LYS A 99 11.08 -9.29 -11.43
C LYS A 99 11.92 -8.19 -10.79
N ILE A 100 13.25 -8.33 -10.86
CA ILE A 100 14.19 -7.38 -10.24
C ILE A 100 14.06 -6.00 -10.85
N GLU A 101 13.86 -5.90 -12.17
CA GLU A 101 13.72 -4.62 -12.85
C GLU A 101 12.49 -3.85 -12.36
N ASP A 102 11.41 -4.56 -12.03
CA ASP A 102 10.17 -3.96 -11.54
C ASP A 102 10.32 -3.54 -10.06
N LEU A 103 11.10 -4.28 -9.27
CA LEU A 103 11.53 -3.85 -7.93
C LEU A 103 12.36 -2.55 -8.00
N LEU A 104 13.34 -2.49 -8.91
CA LEU A 104 14.19 -1.30 -9.08
C LEU A 104 13.41 -0.09 -9.61
N LEU A 105 12.35 -0.32 -10.39
CA LEU A 105 11.44 0.73 -10.85
C LEU A 105 10.56 1.28 -9.71
N ALA A 106 10.16 0.41 -8.78
CA ALA A 106 9.33 0.80 -7.64
C ALA A 106 10.11 1.49 -6.51
N HIS A 107 11.43 1.25 -6.43
CA HIS A 107 12.32 1.80 -5.41
C HIS A 107 12.78 3.23 -5.75
#